data_AF-E5G002-F1
#
_entry.id   AF-E5G002-F1
#
_cell.length_a   1.000
_cell.length_b   1.000
_cell.length_c   1.000
_cell.angle_alpha   90.00
_cell.angle_beta   90.00
_cell.angle_gamma   90.00
#
_symmetry.space_group_name_H-M   'P 1'
#
loop_
_entity.id
_entity.type
_entity.pdbx_description
1 polymer ?
#
loop_
_entity_poly.entity_id
_entity_poly.type
_entity_poly.pdbx_seq_one_letter_code
_entity_poly.pdbx_strand_id
1 'polypeptide(L)'
;GMLGNVIAGRTANRFDLGGMNSVVDAACASSLSAIKLAVSELLEGHSDMMITGGACADNSVFMYMSFSKTPAFTTDEFIKPFDSESKGMMIGEGIGMLMLKRLPDAERDGDRIYATIRGIGSSSDGKFKSIYAPRPSGQAKALRRAYADAGYAPSTVGLV
;
A
#
# COMPACT_ATOMS: atom_id res chain seq x y z
N GLY A 1 7.47 -19.70 -14.92
CA GLY A 1 8.23 -18.44 -14.78
C GLY A 1 7.46 -17.48 -13.91
N MET A 2 8.14 -16.65 -13.12
CA MET A 2 7.50 -15.64 -12.27
C MET A 2 7.37 -14.34 -13.09
N LEU A 3 6.14 -13.98 -13.45
CA LEU A 3 5.82 -12.74 -14.17
C LEU A 3 4.91 -11.89 -13.28
N GLY A 4 5.50 -11.15 -12.34
CA GLY A 4 4.75 -10.36 -11.35
C GLY A 4 3.80 -9.36 -12.00
N ASN A 5 4.21 -8.74 -13.11
CA ASN A 5 3.40 -7.80 -13.89
C ASN A 5 2.11 -8.42 -14.46
N VAL A 6 2.07 -9.74 -14.69
CA VAL A 6 0.92 -10.43 -15.29
C VAL A 6 -0.23 -10.60 -14.30
N ILE A 7 -0.03 -10.37 -13.00
CA ILE A 7 -1.09 -10.47 -11.98
C ILE A 7 -2.24 -9.50 -12.30
N ALA A 8 -1.92 -8.23 -12.56
CA ALA A 8 -2.92 -7.23 -12.93
C ALA A 8 -3.59 -7.56 -14.28
N GLY A 9 -2.78 -7.94 -15.28
CA GLY A 9 -3.28 -8.31 -16.61
C GLY A 9 -4.20 -9.53 -16.61
N ARG A 10 -3.93 -10.55 -15.78
CA ARG A 10 -4.82 -11.72 -15.62
C ARG A 10 -6.16 -11.33 -15.03
N THR A 11 -6.16 -10.40 -14.07
CA THR A 11 -7.39 -9.89 -13.47
C THR A 11 -8.21 -9.14 -14.52
N ALA A 12 -7.58 -8.21 -15.25
CA ALA A 12 -8.23 -7.47 -16.33
C ALA A 12 -8.79 -8.39 -17.41
N ASN A 13 -7.99 -9.36 -17.89
CA ASN A 13 -8.42 -10.32 -18.90
C ASN A 13 -9.59 -11.21 -18.42
N ARG A 14 -9.57 -11.66 -17.16
CA ARG A 14 -10.59 -12.56 -16.62
C ARG A 14 -11.96 -11.89 -16.47
N PHE A 15 -11.98 -10.59 -16.22
CA PHE A 15 -13.18 -9.78 -16.01
C PHE A 15 -13.53 -8.89 -17.21
N ASP A 16 -12.80 -9.01 -18.33
CA ASP A 16 -12.96 -8.19 -19.54
C ASP A 16 -12.91 -6.67 -19.27
N LEU A 17 -11.92 -6.25 -18.47
CA LEU A 17 -11.71 -4.85 -18.11
C LEU A 17 -10.72 -4.19 -19.07
N GLY A 18 -11.13 -3.09 -19.72
CA GLY A 18 -10.34 -2.35 -20.71
C GLY A 18 -9.50 -1.18 -20.16
N GLY A 19 -9.56 -0.90 -18.86
CA GLY A 19 -8.83 0.21 -18.23
C GLY A 19 -7.33 -0.07 -18.05
N MET A 20 -6.62 0.93 -17.51
CA MET A 20 -5.21 0.78 -17.12
C MET A 20 -5.03 -0.41 -16.16
N ASN A 21 -4.04 -1.26 -16.42
CA ASN A 21 -3.60 -2.28 -15.47
C ASN A 21 -2.09 -2.20 -15.29
N SER A 22 -1.63 -2.29 -14.04
CA SER A 22 -0.21 -2.22 -13.71
C SER A 22 0.08 -2.91 -12.38
N VAL A 23 1.35 -3.22 -12.15
CA VAL A 23 1.88 -3.64 -10.85
C VAL A 23 2.92 -2.61 -10.45
N VAL A 24 2.82 -2.15 -9.20
CA VAL A 24 3.77 -1.19 -8.62
C VAL A 24 4.60 -1.88 -7.54
N ASP A 25 5.88 -1.54 -7.49
CA ASP A 25 6.80 -2.03 -6.46
C ASP A 25 7.39 -0.85 -5.70
N ALA A 26 6.93 -0.71 -4.45
CA ALA A 26 7.46 0.18 -3.43
C ALA A 26 7.77 -0.62 -2.14
N ALA A 27 8.18 -1.89 -2.29
CA ALA A 27 8.41 -2.83 -1.20
C ALA A 27 7.21 -2.91 -0.23
N CYS A 28 7.42 -2.62 1.06
CA CYS A 28 6.36 -2.69 2.08
C CYS A 28 5.21 -1.69 1.83
N ALA A 29 5.42 -0.65 1.01
CA ALA A 29 4.40 0.36 0.70
C ALA A 29 3.63 0.07 -0.60
N SER A 30 3.92 -1.04 -1.30
CA SER A 30 3.38 -1.32 -2.65
C SER A 30 1.85 -1.24 -2.73
N SER A 31 1.12 -1.79 -1.75
CA SER A 31 -0.35 -1.75 -1.75
C SER A 31 -0.90 -0.32 -1.61
N LEU A 32 -0.31 0.51 -0.75
CA LEU A 32 -0.68 1.92 -0.61
C LEU A 32 -0.31 2.74 -1.86
N SER A 33 0.82 2.43 -2.50
CA SER A 33 1.20 3.04 -3.79
C SER A 33 0.21 2.66 -4.90
N ALA A 34 -0.26 1.41 -4.94
CA ALA A 34 -1.27 0.95 -5.90
C ALA A 34 -2.62 1.66 -5.67
N ILE A 35 -3.00 1.87 -4.40
CA ILE A 35 -4.19 2.63 -4.05
C ILE A 35 -4.06 4.10 -4.49
N LYS A 36 -2.90 4.74 -4.28
CA LYS A 36 -2.69 6.13 -4.74
C LYS A 36 -2.83 6.24 -6.26
N LEU A 37 -2.24 5.31 -7.02
CA LEU A 37 -2.36 5.31 -8.48
C LEU A 37 -3.82 5.13 -8.93
N ALA A 38 -4.55 4.20 -8.31
CA ALA A 38 -5.97 3.99 -8.60
C ALA A 38 -6.82 5.24 -8.30
N VAL A 39 -6.56 5.92 -7.19
CA VAL A 39 -7.22 7.19 -6.85
C VAL A 39 -6.91 8.27 -7.89
N SER A 40 -5.67 8.38 -8.37
CA SER A 40 -5.30 9.30 -9.44
C SER A 40 -6.08 9.01 -10.73
N GLU A 41 -6.11 7.76 -11.21
CA GLU A 41 -6.86 7.37 -12.42
C GLU A 41 -8.36 7.69 -12.33
N LEU A 42 -8.95 7.51 -11.15
CA LEU A 42 -10.34 7.86 -10.89
C LEU A 42 -10.55 9.38 -10.89
N LEU A 43 -9.70 10.15 -10.22
CA LEU A 43 -9.86 11.60 -10.12
C LEU A 43 -9.55 12.33 -11.42
N GLU A 44 -8.64 11.79 -12.24
CA GLU A 44 -8.32 12.30 -13.57
C GLU A 44 -9.39 11.94 -14.62
N GLY A 45 -10.32 11.04 -14.28
CA GLY A 45 -11.42 10.65 -15.17
C GLY A 45 -11.01 9.65 -16.25
N HIS A 46 -9.83 9.04 -16.15
CA HIS A 46 -9.39 7.99 -17.07
C HIS A 46 -10.09 6.65 -16.83
N SER A 47 -10.56 6.43 -15.59
CA SER A 47 -11.29 5.24 -15.17
C SER A 47 -12.53 5.61 -14.34
N ASP A 48 -13.59 4.82 -14.44
CA ASP A 48 -14.81 4.98 -13.62
C ASP A 48 -14.81 4.08 -12.38
N MET A 49 -14.01 3.03 -12.42
CA MET A 49 -13.80 2.07 -11.34
C MET A 49 -12.38 1.52 -11.44
N MET A 50 -11.75 1.29 -10.28
CA MET A 50 -10.43 0.67 -10.20
C MET A 50 -10.42 -0.47 -9.19
N ILE A 51 -9.88 -1.62 -9.59
CA ILE A 51 -9.52 -2.71 -8.66
C ILE A 51 -8.06 -2.51 -8.25
N THR A 52 -7.79 -2.42 -6.96
CA THR A 52 -6.44 -2.17 -6.43
C THR A 52 -6.19 -2.95 -5.14
N GLY A 53 -4.93 -3.16 -4.77
CA GLY A 53 -4.60 -3.98 -3.60
C GLY A 53 -3.16 -4.44 -3.58
N GLY A 54 -2.91 -5.54 -2.90
CA GLY A 54 -1.60 -6.18 -2.84
C GLY A 54 -1.70 -7.67 -2.53
N ALA A 55 -0.73 -8.43 -3.02
CA ALA A 55 -0.55 -9.84 -2.74
C ALA A 55 0.91 -10.10 -2.35
N CYS A 56 1.13 -10.75 -1.22
CA CYS A 56 2.42 -11.24 -0.75
C CYS A 56 2.25 -12.73 -0.44
N ALA A 57 2.85 -13.57 -1.27
CA ALA A 57 2.83 -15.03 -1.13
C ALA A 57 4.20 -15.65 -1.50
N ASP A 58 5.26 -14.83 -1.49
CA ASP A 58 6.61 -15.31 -1.76
C ASP A 58 7.26 -15.79 -0.47
N ASN A 59 7.15 -17.10 -0.24
CA ASN A 59 7.84 -17.82 0.81
C ASN A 59 9.04 -18.62 0.27
N SER A 60 9.65 -18.17 -0.82
CA SER A 60 10.82 -18.83 -1.36
C SER A 60 12.01 -18.73 -0.41
N VAL A 61 12.88 -19.76 -0.43
CA VAL A 61 14.16 -19.76 0.30
C VAL A 61 14.99 -18.52 -0.05
N PHE A 62 14.91 -18.06 -1.31
CA PHE A 62 15.63 -16.88 -1.78
C PHE A 62 15.23 -15.61 -1.03
N MET A 63 13.94 -15.43 -0.74
CA MET A 63 13.46 -14.30 0.05
C MET A 63 14.10 -14.33 1.45
N TYR A 64 14.03 -15.45 2.18
CA TYR A 64 14.63 -15.57 3.52
C TYR A 64 16.15 -15.34 3.49
N MET A 65 16.83 -15.89 2.48
CA MET A 65 18.26 -15.67 2.27
C MET A 65 18.61 -14.21 2.00
N SER A 66 17.72 -13.45 1.34
CA SER A 66 17.96 -12.04 1.00
C SER A 66 18.10 -11.17 2.25
N PHE A 67 17.46 -11.57 3.34
CA PHE A 67 17.58 -10.92 4.65
C PHE A 67 18.59 -11.59 5.58
N SER A 68 19.21 -12.73 5.23
CA SER A 68 20.10 -13.48 6.13
C SER A 68 21.31 -12.70 6.67
N LYS A 69 21.76 -11.66 5.95
CA LYS A 69 22.88 -10.78 6.37
C LYS A 69 22.42 -9.48 7.02
N THR A 70 21.11 -9.28 7.16
CA THR A 70 20.51 -8.16 7.88
C THR A 70 19.76 -8.75 9.07
N PRO A 71 20.04 -8.36 10.32
CA PRO A 71 19.30 -8.87 11.48
C PRO A 71 17.89 -8.25 11.52
N ALA A 72 17.10 -8.48 10.47
CA ALA A 72 15.79 -7.91 10.26
C ALA A 72 14.71 -8.74 10.97
N PHE A 73 14.90 -10.06 11.05
CA PHE A 73 13.89 -10.95 11.62
C PHE A 73 14.06 -11.11 13.14
N THR A 74 12.92 -11.07 13.84
CA THR A 74 12.86 -11.39 15.26
C THR A 74 13.19 -12.87 15.50
N THR A 75 13.82 -13.17 16.64
CA THR A 75 14.01 -14.54 17.15
C THR A 75 12.96 -14.94 18.18
N ASP A 76 12.09 -14.00 18.56
CA ASP A 76 10.96 -14.26 19.45
C ASP A 76 9.82 -14.95 18.68
N GLU A 77 8.97 -15.67 19.40
CA GLU A 77 7.80 -16.37 18.82
C GLU A 77 6.79 -15.41 18.17
N PHE A 78 6.71 -14.18 18.67
CA PHE A 78 5.77 -13.16 18.19
C PHE A 78 6.47 -11.83 17.91
N ILE A 79 5.91 -11.05 16.98
CA ILE A 79 6.30 -9.66 16.78
C ILE A 79 5.85 -8.81 17.97
N LYS A 80 6.67 -7.83 18.35
CA LYS A 80 6.41 -6.93 19.48
C LYS A 80 6.47 -5.46 19.03
N PRO A 81 5.46 -4.96 18.27
CA PRO A 81 5.45 -3.58 17.83
C PRO A 81 5.37 -2.63 19.04
N PHE A 82 6.22 -1.60 19.06
CA PHE A 82 6.33 -0.57 20.11
C PHE A 82 6.79 -1.05 21.50
N ASP A 83 7.17 -2.32 21.64
CA ASP A 83 7.74 -2.87 22.86
C ASP A 83 9.23 -2.50 23.00
N SER A 84 9.70 -2.23 24.22
CA SER A 84 11.10 -1.96 24.52
C SER A 84 12.04 -3.13 24.20
N GLU A 85 11.52 -4.36 24.19
CA GLU A 85 12.26 -5.58 23.89
C GLU A 85 12.05 -6.06 22.44
N SER A 86 11.56 -5.21 21.54
CA SER A 86 11.36 -5.55 20.12
C SER A 86 12.69 -5.86 19.41
N LYS A 87 12.78 -7.01 18.72
CA LYS A 87 14.01 -7.52 18.10
C LYS A 87 13.99 -7.58 16.56
N GLY A 88 12.91 -7.16 15.91
CA GLY A 88 12.79 -7.21 14.46
C GLY A 88 11.38 -7.51 13.97
N MET A 89 11.26 -7.79 12.68
CA MET A 89 10.01 -8.12 12.01
C MET A 89 9.82 -9.63 11.85
N MET A 90 8.61 -10.03 11.47
CA MET A 90 8.30 -11.37 10.98
C MET A 90 7.59 -11.23 9.64
N ILE A 91 7.74 -12.22 8.77
CA ILE A 91 7.10 -12.21 7.45
C ILE A 91 5.74 -12.87 7.56
N GLY A 92 4.75 -12.20 6.98
CA GLY A 92 3.41 -12.75 6.78
C GLY A 92 3.10 -12.85 5.30
N GLU A 93 2.18 -13.73 4.98
CA GLU A 93 1.54 -13.79 3.67
C GLU A 93 0.16 -13.16 3.74
N GLY A 94 -0.33 -12.70 2.59
CA GLY A 94 -1.68 -12.19 2.50
C GLY A 94 -2.02 -11.63 1.13
N ILE A 95 -3.32 -11.57 0.87
CA ILE A 95 -3.88 -10.85 -0.26
C ILE A 95 -5.01 -9.95 0.25
N GLY A 96 -5.02 -8.71 -0.22
CA GLY A 96 -6.06 -7.74 0.07
C GLY A 96 -6.37 -6.94 -1.18
N MET A 97 -7.65 -6.89 -1.54
CA MET A 97 -8.14 -6.20 -2.74
C MET A 97 -9.30 -5.27 -2.38
N LEU A 98 -9.36 -4.14 -3.08
CA LEU A 98 -10.36 -3.09 -2.94
C LEU A 98 -10.93 -2.77 -4.33
N MET A 99 -12.21 -2.46 -4.38
CA MET A 99 -12.84 -1.82 -5.53
C MET A 99 -13.12 -0.36 -5.18
N LEU A 100 -12.61 0.55 -5.99
CA LEU A 100 -12.71 1.99 -5.77
C LEU A 100 -13.50 2.64 -6.90
N LYS A 101 -14.34 3.61 -6.53
CA LYS A 101 -15.05 4.52 -7.43
C LYS A 101 -15.02 5.92 -6.83
N ARG A 102 -15.26 6.94 -7.66
CA ARG A 102 -15.56 8.28 -7.12
C ARG A 102 -16.86 8.19 -6.33
N LEU A 103 -16.93 8.87 -5.18
CA LEU A 103 -18.11 8.82 -4.29
C LEU A 103 -19.44 9.12 -5.03
N PRO A 104 -19.54 10.17 -5.87
CA PRO A 104 -20.77 10.45 -6.59
C PRO A 104 -21.19 9.33 -7.56
N ASP A 105 -20.23 8.62 -8.15
CA ASP A 105 -20.54 7.49 -9.06
C ASP A 105 -21.00 6.27 -8.28
N ALA A 106 -20.40 6.00 -7.11
CA ALA A 106 -20.86 4.94 -6.22
C ALA A 106 -22.28 5.21 -5.71
N GLU A 107 -22.59 6.45 -5.34
CA GLU A 107 -23.92 6.87 -4.90
C GLU A 107 -24.94 6.76 -6.05
N ARG A 108 -24.60 7.26 -7.24
CA ARG A 108 -25.45 7.17 -8.45
C ARG A 108 -25.81 5.72 -8.77
N ASP A 109 -24.82 4.83 -8.71
CA ASP A 109 -24.97 3.44 -9.11
C ASP A 109 -25.57 2.56 -7.99
N GLY A 110 -25.83 3.13 -6.81
CA GLY A 110 -26.42 2.42 -5.67
C GLY A 110 -25.47 1.43 -5.01
N ASP A 111 -24.15 1.66 -5.13
CA ASP A 111 -23.13 0.77 -4.59
C ASP A 111 -23.08 0.81 -3.07
N ARG A 112 -22.72 -0.33 -2.46
CA ARG A 112 -22.42 -0.38 -1.02
C ARG A 112 -21.08 0.29 -0.74
N ILE A 113 -21.12 1.41 -0.03
CA ILE A 113 -19.93 2.16 0.39
C ILE A 113 -19.49 1.69 1.78
N TYR A 114 -18.30 1.08 1.87
CA TYR A 114 -17.71 0.65 3.15
C TYR A 114 -17.00 1.77 3.89
N ALA A 115 -16.25 2.61 3.16
CA ALA A 115 -15.48 3.73 3.67
C ALA A 115 -15.18 4.71 2.54
N THR A 116 -14.71 5.92 2.91
CA THR A 116 -14.24 6.92 1.95
C THR A 116 -12.77 7.21 2.16
N ILE A 117 -12.00 7.25 1.08
CA ILE A 117 -10.60 7.68 1.11
C ILE A 117 -10.60 9.20 0.97
N ARG A 118 -10.24 9.92 2.04
CA ARG A 118 -10.25 11.39 2.05
C ARG A 118 -8.94 12.00 1.57
N GLY A 119 -7.81 11.36 1.83
CA GLY A 119 -6.51 11.81 1.36
C GLY A 119 -5.46 10.72 1.49
N ILE A 120 -4.45 10.78 0.62
CA ILE A 120 -3.30 9.87 0.62
C ILE A 120 -2.03 10.69 0.43
N GLY A 121 -1.15 10.63 1.45
CA GLY A 121 0.15 11.26 1.44
C GLY A 121 1.29 10.26 1.32
N SER A 122 2.28 10.57 0.49
CA SER A 122 3.50 9.77 0.34
C SER A 122 4.74 10.65 0.41
N SER A 123 5.87 10.05 0.73
CA SER A 123 7.19 10.69 0.69
C SER A 123 8.29 9.66 0.54
N SER A 124 9.49 10.12 0.18
CA SER A 124 10.74 9.37 0.31
C SER A 124 11.59 10.02 1.40
N ASP A 125 12.33 9.18 2.13
CA ASP A 125 13.29 9.62 3.15
C ASP A 125 14.54 10.30 2.54
N GLY A 126 14.76 10.09 1.23
CA GLY A 126 15.90 10.62 0.50
C GLY A 126 17.23 10.07 1.01
N LYS A 127 18.30 10.86 0.89
CA LYS A 127 19.62 10.49 1.42
C LYS A 127 19.60 10.50 2.96
N PHE A 128 19.86 9.35 3.58
CA PHE A 128 19.96 9.20 5.04
C PHE A 128 21.08 8.21 5.42
N LYS A 129 21.09 7.72 6.67
CA LYS A 129 22.16 6.85 7.23
C LYS A 129 22.38 5.56 6.44
N SER A 130 21.30 4.99 5.91
CA SER A 130 21.30 3.77 5.09
C SER A 130 20.02 3.77 4.24
N ILE A 131 20.01 3.01 3.14
CA ILE A 131 18.84 2.83 2.28
C ILE A 131 17.64 2.21 3.02
N TYR A 132 17.90 1.44 4.09
CA TYR A 132 16.87 0.80 4.91
C TYR A 132 16.52 1.57 6.18
N ALA A 133 17.27 2.61 6.52
CA ALA A 133 17.07 3.35 7.77
C ALA A 133 15.91 4.33 7.62
N PRO A 134 14.80 4.18 8.38
CA PRO A 134 13.68 5.10 8.29
C PRO A 134 14.06 6.48 8.84
N ARG A 135 13.44 7.53 8.29
CA ARG A 135 13.65 8.91 8.73
C ARG A 135 12.37 9.54 9.29
N PRO A 136 12.33 9.95 10.57
CA PRO A 136 11.13 10.55 11.17
C PRO A 136 10.58 11.76 10.41
N SER A 137 11.47 12.60 9.84
CA SER A 137 11.04 13.75 9.04
C SER A 137 10.36 13.38 7.72
N GLY A 138 10.72 12.23 7.13
CA GLY A 138 10.06 11.70 5.94
C GLY A 138 8.66 11.20 6.29
N GLN A 139 8.53 10.37 7.32
CA GLN A 139 7.23 9.93 7.84
C GLN A 139 6.30 11.11 8.15
N ALA A 140 6.79 12.12 8.89
CA ALA A 140 6.02 13.32 9.19
C ALA A 140 5.63 14.12 7.93
N LYS A 141 6.45 14.08 6.87
CA LYS A 141 6.13 14.71 5.57
C LYS A 141 5.02 13.96 4.84
N ALA A 142 5.02 12.63 4.83
CA ALA A 142 3.92 11.84 4.28
C ALA A 142 2.60 12.13 5.02
N LEU A 143 2.62 12.12 6.35
CA LEU A 143 1.43 12.43 7.17
C LEU A 143 0.89 13.84 6.90
N ARG A 144 1.73 14.87 6.90
CA ARG A 144 1.31 16.26 6.57
C ARG A 144 0.67 16.36 5.19
N ARG A 145 1.21 15.64 4.20
CA ARG A 145 0.62 15.59 2.85
C ARG A 145 -0.74 14.90 2.87
N ALA A 146 -0.89 13.79 3.60
CA ALA A 146 -2.17 13.09 3.73
C ALA A 146 -3.24 13.99 4.35
N TYR A 147 -2.90 14.72 5.41
CA TYR A 147 -3.82 15.67 6.06
C TYR A 147 -4.19 16.84 5.16
N ALA A 148 -3.23 17.40 4.43
CA ALA A 148 -3.47 18.47 3.47
C ALA A 148 -4.38 18.00 2.32
N ASP A 149 -4.13 16.81 1.78
CA ASP A 149 -4.95 16.16 0.73
C ASP A 149 -6.38 15.90 1.24
N ALA A 150 -6.53 15.47 2.50
CA ALA A 150 -7.82 15.21 3.12
C ALA A 150 -8.60 16.47 3.54
N GLY A 151 -7.92 17.63 3.66
CA GLY A 151 -8.50 18.84 4.24
C GLY A 151 -8.84 18.72 5.72
N TYR A 152 -8.13 17.86 6.47
CA TYR A 152 -8.38 17.58 7.89
C TYR A 152 -7.21 17.93 8.79
N ALA A 153 -7.49 18.35 10.02
CA ALA A 153 -6.48 18.58 11.03
C ALA A 153 -6.06 17.24 11.70
N PRO A 154 -4.79 17.06 12.11
CA PRO A 154 -4.36 15.83 12.78
C PRO A 154 -5.16 15.47 14.04
N SER A 155 -5.70 16.48 14.74
CA SER A 155 -6.50 16.30 15.95
C SER A 155 -7.86 15.62 15.71
N THR A 156 -8.30 15.46 14.46
CA THR A 156 -9.54 14.77 14.13
C THR A 156 -9.37 13.26 13.95
N VAL A 157 -8.13 12.76 13.98
CA VAL A 157 -7.83 11.34 13.83
C VAL A 157 -8.15 10.60 15.13
N GLY A 158 -9.11 9.67 15.07
CA GLY A 158 -9.48 8.84 16.21
C GLY A 158 -8.62 7.59 16.37
N LEU A 159 -7.99 7.11 15.30
CA LEU A 159 -7.18 5.89 15.29
C LEU A 159 -6.10 5.97 14.21
N VAL A 160 -4.91 5.45 14.54
CA VAL A 160 -3.78 5.23 13.63
C VAL A 160 -3.39 3.77 13.70
#